data_AF-F6D6T2-F1
#
_entry.id   AF-F6D6T2-F1
#
_cell.length_a   1.000
_cell.length_b   1.000
_cell.length_c   1.000
_cell.angle_alpha   90.00
_cell.angle_beta   90.00
_cell.angle_gamma   90.00
#
_symmetry.space_group_name_H-M   'P 1'
#
loop_
_entity.id
_entity.type
_entity.pdbx_description
1 polymer ?
#
loop_
_entity_poly.entity_id
_entity_poly.type
_entity_poly.pdbx_seq_one_letter_code
_entity_poly.pdbx_strand_id
1 'polypeptide(L)'
;MCNILYVGIDDTDSSEGMCTTYITCVIIDELKDCGFEIKGYPRLIRLNPFAKFKTRGNGALSFKLILKSEKETKKAKQIILDRVEELSELQDDRTNPGVVFHEGNITDERIKDELKEFSTKTIRNVVTIEDAEKLADKIGAETFKFKKGRGIIGALSAIGCQLEDHTYELLAYRVPENYGTERRIDHESVREMNQKTYPETFDNVDDGYIAIEPHTPCPVLYGIRGESPEAVRKAHNIVKVGEPVERFCVFKTNQHTDMHLQRTDKIVDMEKLKCYIVEGTVKDKPHSIEGGHIIFTLQDDSGEIECAAYEPTKEFRDIVREFAPGDKLIVYGGIGEKGTLNVEKLKILELAHVYKTLNPMCECGKRMKSAGSDKGYKCPKCGKKLRDGSKDMVEIQRNIEKGFYEVPPSARRHLSKPLVRMLKNS
;
A
#
# COMPACT_ATOMS: atom_id res chain seq x y z
N MET A 1 0.57 -25.06 33.22
CA MET A 1 0.12 -23.71 32.87
C MET A 1 0.17 -23.61 31.36
N CYS A 2 -0.88 -23.13 30.69
CA CYS A 2 -0.81 -22.92 29.24
C CYS A 2 0.01 -21.65 28.98
N ASN A 3 1.14 -21.78 28.29
CA ASN A 3 1.96 -20.64 27.88
C ASN A 3 1.59 -20.22 26.44
N ILE A 4 1.67 -18.93 26.14
CA ILE A 4 1.55 -18.46 24.76
C ILE A 4 2.95 -18.27 24.20
N LEU A 5 3.20 -18.83 23.03
CA LEU A 5 4.40 -18.55 22.25
C LEU A 5 4.01 -17.69 21.06
N TYR A 6 4.58 -16.49 20.99
CA TYR A 6 4.51 -15.61 19.83
C TYR A 6 5.66 -15.96 18.89
N VAL A 7 5.34 -16.15 17.62
CA VAL A 7 6.31 -16.45 16.57
C VAL A 7 6.25 -15.33 15.54
N GLY A 8 7.41 -14.78 15.18
CA GLY A 8 7.60 -13.83 14.09
C GLY A 8 8.55 -14.41 13.05
N ILE A 9 8.26 -14.23 11.76
CA ILE A 9 9.06 -14.74 10.64
C ILE A 9 9.11 -13.66 9.56
N ASP A 10 10.31 -13.37 9.02
CA ASP A 10 10.47 -12.46 7.88
C ASP A 10 11.73 -12.77 7.05
N ASP A 11 11.79 -12.19 5.84
CA ASP A 11 12.92 -12.19 4.90
C ASP A 11 13.35 -13.60 4.45
N THR A 12 12.37 -14.50 4.24
CA THR A 12 12.57 -15.89 3.81
C THR A 12 12.47 -16.08 2.29
N ASP A 13 11.90 -15.11 1.57
CA ASP A 13 11.63 -15.17 0.13
C ASP A 13 12.70 -14.44 -0.71
N SER A 14 12.67 -14.66 -2.03
CA SER A 14 13.53 -13.98 -3.00
C SER A 14 12.72 -13.38 -4.16
N SER A 15 13.37 -12.70 -5.11
CA SER A 15 12.67 -12.25 -6.34
C SER A 15 12.31 -13.39 -7.27
N GLU A 16 13.04 -14.51 -7.18
CA GLU A 16 12.96 -15.63 -8.11
C GLU A 16 12.06 -16.76 -7.60
N GLY A 17 11.79 -16.82 -6.30
CA GLY A 17 11.10 -17.95 -5.70
C GLY A 17 10.61 -17.73 -4.28
N MET A 18 9.69 -18.62 -3.89
CA MET A 18 9.11 -18.73 -2.57
C MET A 18 8.33 -17.49 -2.08
N CYS A 19 7.76 -17.58 -0.87
CA CYS A 19 7.06 -16.47 -0.22
C CYS A 19 7.00 -16.72 1.30
N THR A 20 7.28 -15.70 2.11
CA THR A 20 7.19 -15.80 3.59
C THR A 20 5.81 -16.26 4.07
N THR A 21 4.75 -15.84 3.36
CA THR A 21 3.37 -16.27 3.67
C THR A 21 3.15 -17.76 3.41
N TYR A 22 3.77 -18.32 2.35
CA TYR A 22 3.70 -19.74 2.02
C TYR A 22 4.41 -20.57 3.07
N ILE A 23 5.65 -20.21 3.41
CA ILE A 23 6.45 -20.91 4.44
C ILE A 23 5.70 -20.90 5.78
N THR A 24 5.12 -19.76 6.16
CA THR A 24 4.31 -19.65 7.38
C THR A 24 3.08 -20.58 7.33
N CYS A 25 2.43 -20.73 6.18
CA CYS A 25 1.30 -21.64 6.02
C CYS A 25 1.72 -23.11 6.20
N VAL A 26 2.82 -23.52 5.56
CA VAL A 26 3.38 -24.88 5.69
C VAL A 26 3.69 -25.20 7.15
N ILE A 27 4.38 -24.28 7.84
CA ILE A 27 4.72 -24.40 9.26
C ILE A 27 3.46 -24.56 10.11
N ILE A 28 2.45 -23.72 9.87
CA ILE A 28 1.19 -23.76 10.64
C ILE A 28 0.46 -25.08 10.44
N ASP A 29 0.42 -25.62 9.23
CA ASP A 29 -0.27 -26.88 8.95
C ASP A 29 0.47 -28.06 9.59
N GLU A 30 1.80 -28.13 9.49
CA GLU A 30 2.59 -29.16 10.17
C GLU A 30 2.47 -29.11 11.70
N LEU A 31 2.43 -27.89 12.27
CA LEU A 31 2.19 -27.71 13.70
C LEU A 31 0.81 -28.25 14.10
N LYS A 32 -0.25 -27.98 13.32
CA LYS A 32 -1.57 -28.55 13.59
C LYS A 32 -1.58 -30.07 13.48
N ASP A 33 -0.92 -30.64 12.48
CA ASP A 33 -0.79 -32.09 12.30
C ASP A 33 -0.04 -32.74 13.48
N CYS A 34 0.90 -32.00 14.08
CA CYS A 34 1.58 -32.40 15.32
C CYS A 34 0.75 -32.19 16.61
N GLY A 35 -0.50 -31.70 16.49
CA GLY A 35 -1.42 -31.49 17.61
C GLY A 35 -1.27 -30.15 18.34
N PHE A 36 -0.53 -29.19 17.78
CA PHE A 36 -0.41 -27.84 18.34
C PHE A 36 -1.64 -26.98 18.02
N GLU A 37 -2.05 -26.14 18.99
CA GLU A 37 -3.16 -25.22 18.82
C GLU A 37 -2.66 -23.83 18.40
N ILE A 38 -3.14 -23.34 17.25
CA ILE A 38 -2.91 -21.97 16.78
C ILE A 38 -3.99 -21.06 17.34
N LYS A 39 -3.60 -20.01 18.06
CA LYS A 39 -4.53 -19.03 18.63
C LYS A 39 -4.84 -17.92 17.63
N GLY A 40 -6.04 -17.97 17.06
CA GLY A 40 -6.55 -16.97 16.11
C GLY A 40 -5.97 -17.13 14.70
N TYR A 41 -5.98 -16.05 13.92
CA TYR A 41 -5.42 -16.05 12.56
C TYR A 41 -3.94 -15.67 12.59
N PRO A 42 -3.10 -16.24 11.71
CA PRO A 42 -1.79 -15.68 11.44
C PRO A 42 -1.93 -14.26 10.90
N ARG A 43 -0.88 -13.47 11.10
CA ARG A 43 -0.87 -12.04 10.81
C ARG A 43 0.12 -11.75 9.70
N LEU A 44 -0.30 -10.96 8.71
CA LEU A 44 0.57 -10.44 7.65
C LEU A 44 0.71 -8.93 7.83
N ILE A 45 1.89 -8.50 8.28
CA ILE A 45 2.17 -7.11 8.64
C ILE A 45 3.10 -6.51 7.59
N ARG A 46 2.55 -5.58 6.81
CA ARG A 46 3.31 -4.77 5.85
C ARG A 46 4.08 -3.69 6.60
N LEU A 47 5.37 -3.61 6.30
CA LEU A 47 6.32 -2.66 6.91
C LEU A 47 6.52 -1.45 5.99
N ASN A 48 7.53 -0.61 6.28
CA ASN A 48 7.80 0.61 5.50
C ASN A 48 7.94 0.31 4.00
N PRO A 49 7.07 0.83 3.13
CA PRO A 49 7.05 0.46 1.73
C PRO A 49 8.20 1.09 0.92
N PHE A 50 9.03 1.94 1.54
CA PHE A 50 10.26 2.52 0.97
C PHE A 50 11.55 1.93 1.56
N ALA A 51 11.48 0.88 2.38
CA ALA A 51 12.68 0.17 2.81
C ALA A 51 13.52 -0.32 1.60
N LYS A 52 14.84 -0.15 1.68
CA LYS A 52 15.77 -0.41 0.55
C LYS A 52 15.87 -1.90 0.21
N PHE A 53 16.09 -2.71 1.24
CA PHE A 53 16.19 -4.15 1.12
C PHE A 53 14.80 -4.73 1.37
N LYS A 54 13.92 -4.73 0.38
CA LYS A 54 12.60 -5.35 0.49
C LYS A 54 12.45 -6.42 -0.58
N THR A 55 11.84 -7.53 -0.19
CA THR A 55 11.17 -8.40 -1.15
C THR A 55 9.83 -7.76 -1.54
N ARG A 56 9.11 -8.35 -2.49
CA ARG A 56 7.90 -7.72 -3.05
C ARG A 56 6.87 -7.47 -1.94
N GLY A 57 6.61 -6.19 -1.66
CA GLY A 57 5.60 -5.74 -0.71
C GLY A 57 6.01 -5.72 0.76
N ASN A 58 7.28 -5.98 1.12
CA ASN A 58 7.87 -5.78 2.46
C ASN A 58 6.97 -6.24 3.64
N GLY A 59 6.65 -7.53 3.70
CA GLY A 59 5.67 -8.07 4.66
C GLY A 59 6.26 -9.16 5.55
N ALA A 60 6.10 -8.98 6.86
CA ALA A 60 6.50 -9.94 7.90
C ALA A 60 5.28 -10.67 8.49
N LEU A 61 5.51 -11.87 8.99
CA LEU A 61 4.47 -12.78 9.45
C LEU A 61 4.55 -12.98 10.97
N SER A 62 3.41 -13.12 11.63
CA SER A 62 3.38 -13.59 13.01
C SER A 62 2.18 -14.48 13.32
N PHE A 63 2.34 -15.41 14.26
CA PHE A 63 1.24 -16.24 14.76
C PHE A 63 1.49 -16.62 16.23
N LYS A 64 0.48 -17.23 16.85
CA LYS A 64 0.51 -17.57 18.28
C LYS A 64 0.19 -19.04 18.48
N LEU A 65 0.97 -19.69 19.33
CA LEU A 65 0.75 -21.06 19.77
C LEU A 65 0.27 -21.09 21.21
N ILE A 66 -0.61 -22.03 21.54
CA ILE A 66 -0.92 -22.39 22.92
C ILE A 66 -0.12 -23.65 23.26
N LEU A 67 0.79 -23.52 24.23
CA LEU A 67 1.71 -24.57 24.63
C LEU A 67 1.40 -25.05 26.04
N LYS A 68 1.49 -26.36 26.28
CA LYS A 68 1.14 -27.01 27.55
C LYS A 68 2.36 -27.39 28.38
N SER A 69 3.55 -27.44 27.77
CA SER A 69 4.79 -27.82 28.44
C SER A 69 6.04 -27.28 27.73
N GLU A 70 7.16 -27.21 28.46
CA GLU A 70 8.49 -26.92 27.91
C GLU A 70 8.90 -27.87 26.78
N LYS A 71 8.47 -29.14 26.85
CA LYS A 71 8.74 -30.13 25.79
C LYS A 71 8.02 -29.75 24.49
N GLU A 72 6.77 -29.27 24.59
CA GLU A 72 6.03 -28.74 23.46
C GLU A 72 6.68 -27.48 22.90
N THR A 73 7.14 -26.56 23.75
CA THR A 73 7.88 -25.36 23.34
C THR A 73 9.10 -25.71 22.49
N LYS A 74 9.95 -26.60 22.98
CA LYS A 74 11.17 -27.02 22.26
C LYS A 74 10.82 -27.69 20.93
N LYS A 75 9.81 -28.58 20.91
CA LYS A 75 9.37 -29.26 19.69
C LYS A 75 8.82 -28.26 18.66
N ALA A 76 7.99 -27.30 19.08
CA ALA A 76 7.44 -26.29 18.19
C ALA A 76 8.53 -25.40 17.59
N LYS A 77 9.46 -24.90 18.42
CA LYS A 77 10.60 -24.11 17.97
C LYS A 77 11.45 -24.88 16.94
N GLN A 78 11.73 -26.15 17.20
CA GLN A 78 12.49 -27.00 16.27
C GLN A 78 11.79 -27.13 14.91
N ILE A 79 10.50 -27.50 14.88
CA ILE A 79 9.72 -27.60 13.63
C ILE A 79 9.78 -26.29 12.84
N ILE A 80 9.59 -25.16 13.52
CA ILE A 80 9.59 -23.83 12.88
C ILE A 80 10.96 -23.53 12.28
N LEU A 81 12.04 -23.75 13.03
CA LEU A 81 13.39 -23.47 12.57
C LEU A 81 13.80 -24.39 11.41
N ASP A 82 13.50 -25.68 11.50
CA ASP A 82 13.79 -26.67 10.45
C ASP A 82 13.11 -26.27 9.13
N ARG A 83 11.83 -25.91 9.17
CA ARG A 83 11.09 -25.50 7.96
C ARG A 83 11.52 -24.14 7.42
N VAL A 84 11.89 -23.20 8.28
CA VAL A 84 12.46 -21.93 7.82
C VAL A 84 13.81 -22.19 7.14
N GLU A 85 14.66 -23.03 7.70
CA GLU A 85 15.96 -23.37 7.10
C GLU A 85 15.79 -24.09 5.75
N GLU A 86 14.89 -25.07 5.68
CA GLU A 86 14.67 -25.89 4.48
C GLU A 86 14.02 -25.11 3.34
N LEU A 87 13.00 -24.29 3.64
CA LEU A 87 12.17 -23.65 2.61
C LEU A 87 12.63 -22.25 2.25
N SER A 88 13.46 -21.59 3.05
CA SER A 88 13.95 -20.25 2.71
C SER A 88 14.92 -20.29 1.54
N GLU A 89 14.91 -19.24 0.73
CA GLU A 89 15.82 -19.06 -0.40
C GLU A 89 17.22 -18.62 0.06
N LEU A 90 17.88 -19.41 0.90
CA LEU A 90 19.17 -19.07 1.54
C LEU A 90 20.32 -18.82 0.54
N GLN A 91 20.17 -19.30 -0.70
CA GLN A 91 21.13 -19.09 -1.78
C GLN A 91 21.08 -17.65 -2.35
N ASP A 92 19.98 -16.89 -2.19
CA ASP A 92 19.94 -15.47 -2.58
C ASP A 92 20.60 -14.61 -1.49
N ASP A 93 21.61 -13.81 -1.86
CA ASP A 93 22.33 -12.91 -0.96
C ASP A 93 21.47 -11.86 -0.27
N ARG A 94 20.32 -11.53 -0.86
CA ARG A 94 19.37 -10.55 -0.32
C ARG A 94 18.43 -11.16 0.71
N THR A 95 18.22 -12.47 0.69
CA THR A 95 17.39 -13.22 1.64
C THR A 95 18.20 -13.46 2.91
N ASN A 96 17.78 -12.84 4.02
CA ASN A 96 18.46 -12.95 5.32
C ASN A 96 17.43 -13.26 6.43
N PRO A 97 16.91 -14.49 6.47
CA PRO A 97 15.76 -14.83 7.29
C PRO A 97 15.97 -14.58 8.78
N GLY A 98 14.89 -14.19 9.45
CA GLY A 98 14.87 -14.04 10.90
C GLY A 98 13.62 -14.66 11.49
N VAL A 99 13.82 -15.43 12.56
CA VAL A 99 12.74 -16.00 13.38
C VAL A 99 12.86 -15.45 14.79
N VAL A 100 11.74 -15.02 15.36
CA VAL A 100 11.69 -14.49 16.72
C VAL A 100 10.64 -15.22 17.52
N PHE A 101 11.03 -15.64 18.72
CA PHE A 101 10.15 -16.27 19.69
C PHE A 101 10.03 -15.39 20.93
N HIS A 102 8.80 -15.12 21.34
CA HIS A 102 8.53 -14.48 22.62
C HIS A 102 7.56 -15.36 23.41
N GLU A 103 8.04 -15.92 24.52
CA GLU A 103 7.25 -16.73 25.43
C GLU A 103 6.53 -15.87 26.46
N GLY A 104 5.39 -16.33 26.94
CA GLY A 104 4.58 -15.60 27.92
C GLY A 104 3.51 -14.76 27.28
N ASN A 105 2.45 -14.50 28.05
CA ASN A 105 1.47 -13.51 27.67
C ASN A 105 2.13 -12.13 27.65
N ILE A 106 2.03 -11.42 26.53
CA ILE A 106 2.33 -9.98 26.45
C ILE A 106 1.21 -9.22 27.18
N THR A 107 1.18 -9.37 28.50
CA THR A 107 0.28 -8.69 29.45
C THR A 107 1.00 -7.65 30.27
N ASP A 108 2.34 -7.68 30.29
CA ASP A 108 3.13 -6.55 30.79
C ASP A 108 2.99 -5.39 29.80
N GLU A 109 2.31 -4.32 30.24
CA GLU A 109 2.08 -3.13 29.42
C GLU A 109 3.40 -2.49 28.96
N ARG A 110 4.49 -2.63 29.72
CA ARG A 110 5.81 -2.14 29.28
C ARG A 110 6.29 -2.90 28.04
N ILE A 111 6.25 -4.23 28.05
CA ILE A 111 6.68 -5.05 26.91
C ILE A 111 5.80 -4.75 25.69
N LYS A 112 4.50 -4.60 25.92
CA LYS A 112 3.52 -4.28 24.88
C LYS A 112 3.77 -2.92 24.24
N ASP A 113 4.11 -1.90 25.03
CA ASP A 113 4.42 -0.56 24.54
C ASP A 113 5.73 -0.54 23.75
N GLU A 114 6.78 -1.21 24.23
CA GLU A 114 8.06 -1.33 23.52
C GLU A 114 7.90 -2.01 22.15
N LEU A 115 7.13 -3.10 22.11
CA LEU A 115 6.78 -3.80 20.87
C LEU A 115 5.91 -2.96 19.94
N LYS A 116 4.94 -2.20 20.47
CA LYS A 116 4.08 -1.28 19.70
C LYS A 116 4.91 -0.17 19.08
N GLU A 117 5.78 0.46 19.87
CA GLU A 117 6.65 1.56 19.44
C GLU A 117 7.59 1.07 18.34
N PHE A 118 8.26 -0.06 18.55
CA PHE A 118 9.15 -0.64 17.56
C PHE A 118 8.44 -1.00 16.25
N SER A 119 7.25 -1.60 16.32
CA SER A 119 6.47 -1.90 15.14
C SER A 119 6.07 -0.63 14.38
N THR A 120 5.57 0.39 15.10
CA THR A 120 5.21 1.68 14.52
C THR A 120 6.42 2.36 13.87
N LYS A 121 7.57 2.34 14.55
CA LYS A 121 8.85 2.85 14.03
C LYS A 121 9.23 2.11 12.74
N THR A 122 9.14 0.78 12.71
CA THR A 122 9.49 -0.06 11.56
C THR A 122 8.56 0.13 10.36
N ILE A 123 7.27 0.40 10.60
CA ILE A 123 6.30 0.67 9.55
C ILE A 123 6.49 2.06 8.93
N ARG A 124 6.96 3.05 9.72
CA ARG A 124 7.04 4.46 9.30
C ARG A 124 8.46 4.96 9.00
N ASN A 125 9.50 4.26 9.45
CA ASN A 125 10.90 4.66 9.34
C ASN A 125 11.77 3.48 8.89
N VAL A 126 13.06 3.76 8.65
CA VAL A 126 14.07 2.72 8.44
C VAL A 126 14.68 2.38 9.80
N VAL A 127 14.78 1.09 10.10
CA VAL A 127 15.29 0.54 11.37
C VAL A 127 16.47 -0.37 11.09
N THR A 128 17.42 -0.46 12.03
CA THR A 128 18.63 -1.28 11.90
C THR A 128 18.49 -2.64 12.59
N ILE A 129 19.42 -3.55 12.34
CA ILE A 129 19.45 -4.87 12.98
C ILE A 129 19.76 -4.72 14.47
N GLU A 130 20.64 -3.77 14.83
CA GLU A 130 21.04 -3.48 16.21
C GLU A 130 19.86 -2.93 17.04
N ASP A 131 18.99 -2.13 16.44
CA ASP A 131 17.75 -1.68 17.08
C ASP A 131 16.85 -2.88 17.45
N ALA A 132 16.77 -3.88 16.57
CA ALA A 132 15.99 -5.09 16.78
C ALA A 132 16.61 -6.02 17.84
N GLU A 133 17.94 -6.20 17.82
CA GLU A 133 18.67 -6.94 18.86
C GLU A 133 18.46 -6.33 20.25
N LYS A 134 18.64 -5.01 20.37
CA LYS A 134 18.44 -4.29 21.64
C LYS A 134 17.03 -4.48 22.19
N LEU A 135 16.02 -4.45 21.32
CA LEU A 135 14.65 -4.70 21.73
C LEU A 135 14.47 -6.16 22.20
N ALA A 136 14.97 -7.12 21.42
CA ALA A 136 14.84 -8.53 21.76
C ALA A 136 15.46 -8.85 23.14
N ASP A 137 16.67 -8.36 23.39
CA ASP A 137 17.35 -8.51 24.68
C ASP A 137 16.55 -7.87 25.81
N LYS A 138 15.99 -6.68 25.56
CA LYS A 138 15.20 -5.93 26.55
C LYS A 138 13.91 -6.62 26.96
N ILE A 139 13.24 -7.30 26.03
CA ILE A 139 11.97 -8.00 26.27
C ILE A 139 12.15 -9.50 26.54
N GLY A 140 13.38 -10.01 26.48
CA GLY A 140 13.66 -11.44 26.64
C GLY A 140 13.15 -12.30 25.48
N ALA A 141 13.09 -11.76 24.26
CA ALA A 141 12.75 -12.53 23.07
C ALA A 141 13.98 -13.29 22.54
N GLU A 142 13.77 -14.54 22.14
CA GLU A 142 14.81 -15.33 21.47
C GLU A 142 14.81 -15.02 19.98
N THR A 143 15.98 -14.70 19.44
CA THR A 143 16.15 -14.42 18.01
C THR A 143 17.03 -15.47 17.36
N PHE A 144 16.59 -15.95 16.20
CA PHE A 144 17.30 -16.90 15.36
C PHE A 144 17.56 -16.24 14.01
N LYS A 145 18.84 -16.14 13.66
CA LYS A 145 19.32 -15.40 12.49
C LYS A 145 19.92 -16.36 11.49
N PHE A 146 19.37 -16.37 10.29
CA PHE A 146 19.98 -17.00 9.14
C PHE A 146 20.75 -15.93 8.34
N LYS A 147 21.99 -16.21 7.98
CA LYS A 147 22.90 -15.24 7.32
C LYS A 147 23.05 -13.97 8.17
N LYS A 148 22.73 -12.79 7.63
CA LYS A 148 22.81 -11.52 8.38
C LYS A 148 21.66 -11.32 9.37
N GLY A 149 20.61 -12.15 9.31
CA GLY A 149 19.49 -12.10 10.25
C GLY A 149 18.67 -10.81 10.20
N ARG A 150 18.54 -10.19 9.01
CA ARG A 150 17.80 -8.93 8.83
C ARG A 150 16.31 -9.10 9.10
N GLY A 151 15.77 -10.29 8.84
CA GLY A 151 14.36 -10.63 9.08
C GLY A 151 13.91 -10.49 10.54
N ILE A 152 14.83 -10.40 11.53
CA ILE A 152 14.41 -10.20 12.93
C ILE A 152 13.68 -8.85 13.12
N ILE A 153 13.99 -7.84 12.29
CA ILE A 153 13.32 -6.53 12.31
C ILE A 153 11.84 -6.71 12.02
N GLY A 154 11.52 -7.40 10.92
CA GLY A 154 10.14 -7.65 10.55
C GLY A 154 9.45 -8.63 11.48
N ALA A 155 10.14 -9.70 11.91
CA ALA A 155 9.60 -10.67 12.85
C ALA A 155 9.17 -10.02 14.19
N LEU A 156 10.01 -9.18 14.81
CA LEU A 156 9.64 -8.41 16.00
C LEU A 156 8.50 -7.43 15.73
N SER A 157 8.57 -6.70 14.61
CA SER A 157 7.50 -5.78 14.22
C SER A 157 6.16 -6.50 14.02
N ALA A 158 6.16 -7.70 13.43
CA ALA A 158 4.95 -8.48 13.19
C ALA A 158 4.33 -9.01 14.50
N ILE A 159 5.17 -9.38 15.49
CA ILE A 159 4.70 -9.73 16.84
C ILE A 159 4.07 -8.49 17.50
N GLY A 160 4.78 -7.36 17.47
CA GLY A 160 4.44 -6.15 18.22
C GLY A 160 3.40 -5.22 17.61
N CYS A 161 3.08 -5.37 16.33
CA CYS A 161 2.11 -4.53 15.64
C CYS A 161 0.75 -4.58 16.36
N GLN A 162 0.17 -3.41 16.67
CA GLN A 162 -1.22 -3.32 17.15
C GLN A 162 -2.13 -2.95 15.97
N LEU A 163 -3.16 -3.76 15.76
CA LEU A 163 -4.11 -3.58 14.66
C LEU A 163 -5.38 -2.88 15.15
N GLU A 164 -5.32 -1.56 15.29
CA GLU A 164 -6.48 -0.72 15.62
C GLU A 164 -7.52 -0.76 14.48
N ASP A 165 -7.05 -0.65 13.23
CA ASP A 165 -7.77 -1.04 12.01
C ASP A 165 -7.06 -2.27 11.42
N HIS A 166 -7.81 -3.12 10.72
CA HIS A 166 -7.29 -4.28 10.02
C HIS A 166 -8.17 -4.70 8.86
N THR A 167 -7.59 -5.52 7.99
CA THR A 167 -8.29 -6.28 6.96
C THR A 167 -7.93 -7.75 7.04
N TYR A 168 -8.55 -8.56 6.20
CA TYR A 168 -8.18 -9.94 5.99
C TYR A 168 -7.72 -10.14 4.54
N GLU A 169 -6.71 -10.96 4.34
CA GLU A 169 -6.27 -11.40 3.01
C GLU A 169 -6.27 -12.94 3.00
N LEU A 170 -7.04 -13.54 2.10
CA LEU A 170 -6.95 -14.97 1.81
C LEU A 170 -5.97 -15.17 0.66
N LEU A 171 -4.91 -15.92 0.92
CA LEU A 171 -3.93 -16.32 -0.09
C LEU A 171 -4.15 -17.80 -0.43
N ALA A 172 -4.35 -18.08 -1.71
CA ALA A 172 -4.33 -19.44 -2.26
C ALA A 172 -2.96 -19.72 -2.88
N TYR A 173 -2.46 -20.94 -2.74
CA TYR A 173 -1.13 -21.35 -3.20
C TYR A 173 -1.21 -22.46 -4.23
N ARG A 174 -0.27 -22.43 -5.18
CA ARG A 174 -0.14 -23.38 -6.28
C ARG A 174 0.69 -24.57 -5.84
N VAL A 175 0.50 -25.71 -6.48
CA VAL A 175 1.44 -26.82 -6.37
C VAL A 175 2.81 -26.46 -7.00
N PRO A 176 3.94 -27.00 -6.49
CA PRO A 176 5.28 -26.63 -6.95
C PRO A 176 5.51 -26.76 -8.46
N GLU A 177 4.85 -27.73 -9.12
CA GLU A 177 4.98 -27.98 -10.55
C GLU A 177 4.50 -26.81 -11.42
N ASN A 178 3.68 -25.92 -10.85
CA ASN A 178 3.13 -24.76 -11.55
C ASN A 178 3.91 -23.47 -11.27
N TYR A 179 4.94 -23.46 -10.41
CA TYR A 179 5.73 -22.26 -10.13
C TYR A 179 6.38 -21.72 -11.41
N GLY A 180 6.47 -20.38 -11.53
CA GLY A 180 6.99 -19.72 -12.74
C GLY A 180 6.09 -19.77 -13.99
N THR A 181 5.08 -20.64 -14.05
CA THR A 181 4.14 -20.72 -15.18
C THR A 181 3.01 -19.69 -15.09
N GLU A 182 2.32 -19.42 -16.20
CA GLU A 182 1.10 -18.60 -16.19
C GLU A 182 0.03 -19.21 -15.29
N ARG A 183 -0.69 -18.35 -14.56
CA ARG A 183 -1.76 -18.77 -13.64
C ARG A 183 -3.01 -19.09 -14.43
N ARG A 184 -3.68 -20.20 -14.09
CA ARG A 184 -4.93 -20.60 -14.75
C ARG A 184 -6.13 -20.18 -13.92
N ILE A 185 -6.44 -18.89 -13.91
CA ILE A 185 -7.58 -18.31 -13.19
C ILE A 185 -8.68 -17.93 -14.19
N ASP A 186 -9.92 -18.32 -13.91
CA ASP A 186 -11.08 -17.89 -14.70
C ASP A 186 -11.42 -16.43 -14.35
N HIS A 187 -11.01 -15.50 -15.20
CA HIS A 187 -11.19 -14.05 -14.98
C HIS A 187 -12.67 -13.64 -14.91
N GLU A 188 -13.59 -14.34 -15.60
CA GLU A 188 -15.02 -14.05 -15.48
C GLU A 188 -15.55 -14.42 -14.09
N SER A 189 -15.09 -15.54 -13.52
CA SER A 189 -15.44 -15.90 -12.14
C SER A 189 -14.95 -14.88 -11.12
N VAL A 190 -13.81 -14.21 -11.37
CA VAL A 190 -13.29 -13.14 -10.51
C VAL A 190 -14.17 -11.88 -10.61
N ARG A 191 -14.63 -11.54 -11.81
CA ARG A 191 -15.58 -10.42 -12.02
C ARG A 191 -16.92 -10.70 -11.32
N GLU A 192 -17.43 -11.93 -11.46
CA GLU A 192 -18.65 -12.38 -10.76
C GLU A 192 -18.47 -12.32 -9.23
N MET A 193 -17.32 -12.81 -8.72
CA MET A 193 -16.96 -12.73 -7.30
C MET A 193 -17.00 -11.28 -6.83
N ASN A 194 -16.30 -10.37 -7.53
CA ASN A 194 -16.23 -8.96 -7.15
C ASN A 194 -17.63 -8.32 -7.10
N GLN A 195 -18.49 -8.58 -8.09
CA GLN A 195 -19.87 -8.07 -8.09
C GLN A 195 -20.69 -8.57 -6.90
N LYS A 196 -20.48 -9.82 -6.47
CA LYS A 196 -21.24 -10.46 -5.37
C LYS A 196 -20.73 -10.15 -3.97
N THR A 197 -19.47 -9.74 -3.84
CA THR A 197 -18.84 -9.57 -2.52
C THR A 197 -18.34 -8.15 -2.27
N TYR A 198 -18.31 -7.25 -3.25
CA TYR A 198 -18.05 -5.84 -3.00
C TYR A 198 -19.21 -5.19 -2.21
N PRO A 199 -18.95 -4.36 -1.17
CA PRO A 199 -17.67 -3.89 -0.65
C PRO A 199 -17.14 -4.65 0.58
N GLU A 200 -17.59 -5.88 0.84
CA GLU A 200 -17.03 -6.75 1.89
C GLU A 200 -15.66 -7.32 1.48
N THR A 201 -15.47 -7.52 0.18
CA THR A 201 -14.16 -7.62 -0.46
C THR A 201 -13.91 -6.41 -1.34
N PHE A 202 -12.65 -6.05 -1.55
CA PHE A 202 -12.29 -4.88 -2.35
C PHE A 202 -10.94 -5.11 -3.03
N ASP A 203 -10.62 -4.25 -3.99
CA ASP A 203 -9.36 -4.29 -4.75
C ASP A 203 -9.13 -5.59 -5.52
N ASN A 204 -10.21 -6.17 -6.03
CA ASN A 204 -10.14 -7.45 -6.74
C ASN A 204 -9.90 -7.28 -8.25
N VAL A 205 -10.43 -6.22 -8.84
CA VAL A 205 -10.44 -5.96 -10.29
C VAL A 205 -10.35 -4.46 -10.57
N ASP A 206 -9.80 -4.11 -11.72
CA ASP A 206 -9.60 -2.73 -12.19
C ASP A 206 -9.62 -2.70 -13.72
N ASP A 207 -10.65 -2.16 -14.36
CA ASP A 207 -10.86 -2.09 -15.83
C ASP A 207 -10.05 -3.10 -16.68
N GLY A 208 -10.51 -4.36 -16.70
CA GLY A 208 -9.86 -5.45 -17.45
C GLY A 208 -8.68 -6.13 -16.72
N TYR A 209 -8.09 -5.50 -15.71
CA TYR A 209 -7.03 -6.04 -14.85
C TYR A 209 -7.58 -6.83 -13.66
N ILE A 210 -7.00 -8.01 -13.41
CA ILE A 210 -7.32 -8.87 -12.26
C ILE A 210 -6.32 -8.60 -11.13
N ALA A 211 -6.70 -7.74 -10.19
CA ALA A 211 -5.80 -7.26 -9.14
C ALA A 211 -5.46 -8.30 -8.06
N ILE A 212 -6.25 -9.37 -7.94
CA ILE A 212 -5.95 -10.49 -7.04
C ILE A 212 -4.83 -11.41 -7.57
N GLU A 213 -4.50 -11.31 -8.86
CA GLU A 213 -3.54 -12.19 -9.53
C GLU A 213 -2.11 -11.59 -9.46
N PRO A 214 -1.14 -12.28 -8.83
CA PRO A 214 0.24 -11.79 -8.81
C PRO A 214 0.95 -12.13 -10.12
N HIS A 215 1.66 -11.15 -10.71
CA HIS A 215 2.54 -11.36 -11.87
C HIS A 215 3.99 -11.61 -11.44
N THR A 216 4.23 -12.72 -10.73
CA THR A 216 5.56 -13.17 -10.28
C THR A 216 5.68 -14.69 -10.35
N PRO A 217 6.90 -15.27 -10.37
CA PRO A 217 7.10 -16.72 -10.35
C PRO A 217 6.74 -17.38 -9.00
N CYS A 218 6.35 -16.60 -8.00
CA CYS A 218 6.06 -17.00 -6.63
C CYS A 218 4.91 -18.03 -6.48
N PRO A 219 4.82 -18.72 -5.33
CA PRO A 219 3.85 -19.79 -5.09
C PRO A 219 2.39 -19.33 -4.95
N VAL A 220 2.13 -18.03 -4.85
CA VAL A 220 0.77 -17.49 -4.65
C VAL A 220 -0.02 -17.62 -5.96
N LEU A 221 -1.18 -18.27 -5.90
CA LEU A 221 -2.15 -18.33 -7.00
C LEU A 221 -2.91 -17.02 -7.11
N TYR A 222 -3.59 -16.61 -6.04
CA TYR A 222 -4.24 -15.31 -5.92
C TYR A 222 -4.36 -14.87 -4.47
N GLY A 223 -4.62 -13.58 -4.26
CA GLY A 223 -4.89 -12.98 -2.95
C GLY A 223 -6.16 -12.14 -2.94
N ILE A 224 -7.14 -12.52 -2.12
CA ILE A 224 -8.43 -11.81 -1.99
C ILE A 224 -8.44 -11.02 -0.69
N ARG A 225 -8.73 -9.71 -0.77
CA ARG A 225 -8.77 -8.80 0.38
C ARG A 225 -10.21 -8.50 0.79
N GLY A 226 -10.45 -8.39 2.09
CA GLY A 226 -11.78 -8.08 2.60
C GLY A 226 -11.82 -7.66 4.07
N GLU A 227 -13.03 -7.36 4.53
CA GLU A 227 -13.32 -6.86 5.87
C GLU A 227 -13.39 -7.98 6.93
N SER A 228 -13.67 -9.22 6.53
CA SER A 228 -13.83 -10.35 7.45
C SER A 228 -13.29 -11.66 6.88
N PRO A 229 -12.94 -12.65 7.74
CA PRO A 229 -12.58 -14.00 7.32
C PRO A 229 -13.67 -14.67 6.49
N GLU A 230 -14.94 -14.43 6.82
CA GLU A 230 -16.11 -15.01 6.16
C GLU A 230 -16.24 -14.44 4.73
N ALA A 231 -16.05 -13.14 4.56
CA ALA A 231 -16.12 -12.49 3.26
C ALA A 231 -15.05 -13.02 2.29
N VAL A 232 -13.79 -13.11 2.75
CA VAL A 232 -12.70 -13.63 1.90
C VAL A 232 -12.85 -15.11 1.59
N ARG A 233 -13.41 -15.91 2.51
CA ARG A 233 -13.73 -17.34 2.26
C ARG A 233 -14.89 -17.51 1.27
N LYS A 234 -15.94 -16.70 1.40
CA LYS A 234 -17.06 -16.68 0.45
C LYS A 234 -16.55 -16.34 -0.95
N ALA A 235 -15.70 -15.33 -1.06
CA ALA A 235 -15.08 -14.93 -2.33
C ALA A 235 -14.20 -16.04 -2.92
N HIS A 236 -13.33 -16.68 -2.10
CA HIS A 236 -12.52 -17.82 -2.51
C HIS A 236 -13.35 -18.97 -3.12
N ASN A 237 -14.51 -19.27 -2.54
CA ASN A 237 -15.40 -20.33 -3.04
C ASN A 237 -16.10 -19.99 -4.37
N ILE A 238 -16.12 -18.71 -4.78
CA ILE A 238 -16.71 -18.27 -6.06
C ILE A 238 -15.65 -18.34 -7.18
N VAL A 239 -14.39 -18.01 -6.87
CA VAL A 239 -13.30 -17.99 -7.86
C VAL A 239 -13.02 -19.40 -8.38
N LYS A 240 -13.06 -19.54 -9.71
CA LYS A 240 -12.75 -20.79 -10.41
C LYS A 240 -11.32 -20.77 -10.92
N VAL A 241 -10.63 -21.90 -10.79
CA VAL A 241 -9.26 -22.08 -11.25
C VAL A 241 -9.12 -23.36 -12.05
N GLY A 242 -8.35 -23.29 -13.13
CA GLY A 242 -8.00 -24.40 -14.01
C GLY A 242 -6.73 -25.14 -13.59
N GLU A 243 -6.29 -24.98 -12.34
CA GLU A 243 -5.15 -25.69 -11.77
C GLU A 243 -5.34 -26.06 -10.31
N PRO A 244 -4.61 -27.08 -9.80
CA PRO A 244 -4.73 -27.49 -8.41
C PRO A 244 -4.33 -26.37 -7.44
N VAL A 245 -5.20 -26.14 -6.45
CA VAL A 245 -4.88 -25.34 -5.26
C VAL A 245 -4.26 -26.28 -4.24
N GLU A 246 -3.00 -26.05 -3.88
CA GLU A 246 -2.30 -26.89 -2.89
C GLU A 246 -2.83 -26.63 -1.48
N ARG A 247 -2.95 -25.36 -1.11
CA ARG A 247 -3.46 -24.90 0.18
C ARG A 247 -3.92 -23.45 0.10
N PHE A 248 -4.62 -22.99 1.13
CA PHE A 248 -4.96 -21.58 1.29
C PHE A 248 -4.95 -21.19 2.77
N CYS A 249 -4.69 -19.92 3.05
CA CYS A 249 -4.67 -19.39 4.41
C CYS A 249 -5.29 -18.00 4.46
N VAL A 250 -5.97 -17.71 5.57
CA VAL A 250 -6.54 -16.38 5.86
C VAL A 250 -5.63 -15.68 6.86
N PHE A 251 -5.11 -14.54 6.46
CA PHE A 251 -4.26 -13.69 7.29
C PHE A 251 -5.04 -12.48 7.79
N LYS A 252 -4.81 -12.10 9.05
CA LYS A 252 -5.23 -10.80 9.59
C LYS A 252 -4.13 -9.77 9.32
N THR A 253 -4.44 -8.65 8.67
CA THR A 253 -3.42 -7.78 8.07
C THR A 253 -3.60 -6.32 8.45
N ASN A 254 -2.52 -5.53 8.36
CA ASN A 254 -2.59 -4.06 8.40
C ASN A 254 -2.74 -3.43 7.01
N GLN A 255 -3.02 -4.24 5.97
CA GLN A 255 -3.19 -3.71 4.62
C GLN A 255 -4.41 -2.79 4.56
N HIS A 256 -4.38 -1.79 3.68
CA HIS A 256 -5.50 -0.89 3.45
C HIS A 256 -5.95 -0.13 4.72
N THR A 257 -5.01 0.27 5.59
CA THR A 257 -5.28 0.97 6.86
C THR A 257 -4.63 2.36 6.95
N ASP A 258 -3.76 2.73 6.00
CA ASP A 258 -2.90 3.92 6.07
C ASP A 258 -1.93 3.94 7.26
N MET A 259 -1.62 2.78 7.86
CA MET A 259 -0.75 2.70 9.05
C MET A 259 0.67 3.27 8.84
N HIS A 260 1.15 3.31 7.58
CA HIS A 260 2.42 3.93 7.18
C HIS A 260 2.39 5.46 7.14
N LEU A 261 1.22 6.08 7.07
CA LEU A 261 1.11 7.52 6.94
C LEU A 261 1.22 8.20 8.30
N GLN A 262 1.93 9.33 8.31
CA GLN A 262 2.00 10.23 9.46
C GLN A 262 1.57 11.63 9.04
N ARG A 263 0.83 12.33 9.90
CA ARG A 263 0.46 13.72 9.64
C ARG A 263 1.66 14.63 9.87
N THR A 264 1.80 15.63 9.02
CA THR A 264 2.75 16.73 9.20
C THR A 264 2.05 18.04 8.89
N ASP A 265 2.35 19.07 9.68
CA ASP A 265 1.82 20.42 9.47
C ASP A 265 2.73 21.25 8.55
N LYS A 266 3.96 20.77 8.32
CA LYS A 266 4.98 21.48 7.53
C LYS A 266 5.61 20.56 6.51
N ILE A 267 5.76 21.07 5.29
CA ILE A 267 6.43 20.38 4.20
C ILE A 267 7.93 20.20 4.50
N VAL A 268 8.58 21.19 5.14
CA VAL A 268 10.03 21.11 5.44
C VAL A 268 10.40 19.98 6.42
N ASP A 269 9.46 19.51 7.22
CA ASP A 269 9.66 18.41 8.19
C ASP A 269 9.56 17.02 7.52
N MET A 270 9.25 16.97 6.22
CA MET A 270 9.15 15.72 5.49
C MET A 270 10.52 15.18 5.07
N GLU A 271 10.72 13.88 5.28
CA GLU A 271 11.97 13.18 5.02
C GLU A 271 11.78 12.08 3.98
N LYS A 272 12.86 11.77 3.27
CA LYS A 272 12.91 10.62 2.35
C LYS A 272 12.67 9.32 3.11
N LEU A 273 12.15 8.33 2.38
CA LEU A 273 11.83 6.98 2.86
C LEU A 273 10.72 6.94 3.92
N LYS A 274 9.87 7.95 3.97
CA LYS A 274 8.71 8.06 4.86
C LYS A 274 7.45 8.45 4.09
N CYS A 275 6.29 8.28 4.73
CA CYS A 275 4.99 8.51 4.10
C CYS A 275 4.15 9.47 4.95
N TYR A 276 3.46 10.40 4.31
CA TYR A 276 2.86 11.55 4.94
C TYR A 276 1.42 11.79 4.50
N ILE A 277 0.68 12.47 5.38
CA ILE A 277 -0.53 13.22 5.07
C ILE A 277 -0.17 14.69 5.28
N VAL A 278 -0.19 15.48 4.21
CA VAL A 278 0.22 16.89 4.24
C VAL A 278 -0.81 17.75 3.52
N GLU A 279 -1.15 18.88 4.11
CA GLU A 279 -1.98 19.91 3.49
C GLU A 279 -1.09 20.95 2.81
N GLY A 280 -1.49 21.42 1.64
CA GLY A 280 -0.76 22.48 0.95
C GLY A 280 -1.53 23.04 -0.24
N THR A 281 -0.93 24.02 -0.89
CA THR A 281 -1.49 24.69 -2.07
C THR A 281 -0.67 24.32 -3.30
N VAL A 282 -1.33 24.04 -4.42
CA VAL A 282 -0.66 23.82 -5.71
C VAL A 282 0.02 25.13 -6.12
N LYS A 283 1.35 25.10 -6.29
CA LYS A 283 2.14 26.26 -6.67
C LYS A 283 2.09 26.53 -8.17
N ASP A 284 2.36 25.49 -8.95
CA ASP A 284 2.55 25.57 -10.39
C ASP A 284 1.56 24.66 -11.12
N LYS A 285 1.31 24.98 -12.40
CA LYS A 285 0.47 24.11 -13.23
C LYS A 285 1.16 22.74 -13.40
N PRO A 286 0.42 21.63 -13.23
CA PRO A 286 0.94 20.29 -13.48
C PRO A 286 1.50 20.16 -14.89
N HIS A 287 2.60 19.40 -15.02
CA HIS A 287 3.22 19.12 -16.31
C HIS A 287 3.51 17.63 -16.48
N SER A 288 3.51 17.18 -17.73
CA SER A 288 3.84 15.80 -18.08
C SER A 288 5.34 15.64 -18.30
N ILE A 289 5.90 14.54 -17.82
CA ILE A 289 7.29 14.14 -18.10
C ILE A 289 7.31 12.85 -18.94
N GLU A 290 8.50 12.47 -19.43
CA GLU A 290 8.72 11.24 -20.18
C GLU A 290 8.18 10.01 -19.41
N GLY A 291 7.59 9.06 -20.14
CA GLY A 291 6.89 7.92 -19.54
C GLY A 291 5.46 8.22 -19.11
N GLY A 292 4.96 9.45 -19.33
CA GLY A 292 3.55 9.80 -19.09
C GLY A 292 3.23 10.10 -17.62
N HIS A 293 4.23 10.38 -16.79
CA HIS A 293 4.01 10.79 -15.40
C HIS A 293 3.57 12.26 -15.34
N ILE A 294 2.76 12.62 -14.34
CA ILE A 294 2.35 14.01 -14.08
C ILE A 294 3.01 14.48 -12.80
N ILE A 295 3.66 15.64 -12.89
CA ILE A 295 4.36 16.29 -11.79
C ILE A 295 3.67 17.62 -11.47
N PHE A 296 3.49 17.91 -10.19
CA PHE A 296 3.04 19.20 -9.69
C PHE A 296 3.78 19.56 -8.39
N THR A 297 3.87 20.85 -8.09
CA THR A 297 4.53 21.32 -6.86
C THR A 297 3.48 21.71 -5.83
N LEU A 298 3.60 21.16 -4.63
CA LEU A 298 2.80 21.53 -3.45
C LEU A 298 3.65 22.46 -2.57
N GLN A 299 3.05 23.55 -2.08
CA GLN A 299 3.73 24.49 -1.18
C GLN A 299 2.87 24.82 0.05
N ASP A 300 3.55 25.19 1.13
CA ASP A 300 3.00 25.79 2.35
C ASP A 300 3.92 26.93 2.82
N ASP A 301 3.65 27.50 4.00
CA ASP A 301 4.47 28.60 4.55
C ASP A 301 5.91 28.17 4.92
N SER A 302 6.16 26.86 5.03
CA SER A 302 7.45 26.29 5.44
C SER A 302 8.35 25.94 4.26
N GLY A 303 7.78 25.59 3.10
CA GLY A 303 8.54 25.18 1.92
C GLY A 303 7.68 24.57 0.83
N GLU A 304 8.33 23.82 -0.06
CA GLU A 304 7.71 23.21 -1.23
C GLU A 304 8.22 21.78 -1.46
N ILE A 305 7.39 20.96 -2.10
CA ILE A 305 7.73 19.60 -2.49
C ILE A 305 7.14 19.25 -3.85
N GLU A 306 7.93 18.54 -4.65
CA GLU A 306 7.46 17.94 -5.89
C GLU A 306 6.60 16.70 -5.59
N CYS A 307 5.40 16.65 -6.16
CA CYS A 307 4.46 15.54 -6.09
C CYS A 307 4.31 14.88 -7.46
N ALA A 308 4.19 13.55 -7.48
CA ALA A 308 4.07 12.77 -8.71
C ALA A 308 2.87 11.83 -8.70
N ALA A 309 2.11 11.86 -9.80
CA ALA A 309 1.21 10.80 -10.22
C ALA A 309 1.84 10.03 -11.39
N TYR A 310 2.40 8.85 -11.10
CA TYR A 310 3.12 8.05 -12.09
C TYR A 310 2.18 7.38 -13.10
N GLU A 311 2.76 6.89 -14.21
CA GLU A 311 2.02 6.24 -15.30
C GLU A 311 1.09 5.12 -14.81
N PRO A 312 1.53 4.25 -13.88
CA PRO A 312 0.67 3.16 -13.42
C PRO A 312 -0.61 3.62 -12.75
N THR A 313 -0.73 4.90 -12.35
CA THR A 313 -1.94 5.45 -11.71
C THR A 313 -3.08 5.76 -12.70
N LYS A 314 -2.89 5.54 -14.00
CA LYS A 314 -3.93 5.59 -15.05
C LYS A 314 -4.77 6.88 -15.00
N GLU A 315 -6.09 6.77 -14.84
CA GLU A 315 -7.08 7.87 -14.87
C GLU A 315 -6.87 8.85 -13.71
N PHE A 316 -6.21 8.44 -12.62
CA PHE A 316 -5.84 9.35 -11.54
C PHE A 316 -5.00 10.54 -12.04
N ARG A 317 -4.20 10.33 -13.10
CA ARG A 317 -3.43 11.39 -13.74
C ARG A 317 -4.32 12.44 -14.40
N ASP A 318 -5.51 12.08 -14.87
CA ASP A 318 -6.44 13.03 -15.48
C ASP A 318 -6.97 14.02 -14.45
N ILE A 319 -7.24 13.55 -13.22
CA ILE A 319 -7.58 14.43 -12.09
C ILE A 319 -6.44 15.40 -11.79
N VAL A 320 -5.21 14.89 -11.72
CA VAL A 320 -4.03 15.73 -11.41
C VAL A 320 -3.75 16.74 -12.52
N ARG A 321 -4.02 16.44 -13.80
CA ARG A 321 -3.85 17.38 -14.92
C ARG A 321 -4.74 18.62 -14.82
N GLU A 322 -5.88 18.50 -14.15
CA GLU A 322 -6.86 19.58 -14.00
C GLU A 322 -6.50 20.57 -12.87
N PHE A 323 -5.46 20.29 -12.07
CA PHE A 323 -5.03 21.22 -11.03
C PHE A 323 -4.52 22.54 -11.59
N ALA A 324 -4.71 23.59 -10.81
CA ALA A 324 -4.27 24.94 -11.10
C ALA A 324 -3.57 25.56 -9.88
N PRO A 325 -2.64 26.50 -10.10
CA PRO A 325 -2.08 27.31 -9.03
C PRO A 325 -3.17 27.88 -8.10
N GLY A 326 -3.01 27.68 -6.80
CA GLY A 326 -3.97 28.11 -5.78
C GLY A 326 -4.96 27.05 -5.30
N ASP A 327 -5.02 25.87 -5.93
CA ASP A 327 -5.83 24.76 -5.42
C ASP A 327 -5.30 24.29 -4.06
N LYS A 328 -6.18 24.11 -3.07
CA LYS A 328 -5.81 23.59 -1.75
C LYS A 328 -6.13 22.11 -1.64
N LEU A 329 -5.12 21.33 -1.29
CA LEU A 329 -5.16 19.86 -1.30
C LEU A 329 -4.66 19.30 0.03
N ILE A 330 -5.19 18.14 0.42
CA ILE A 330 -4.52 17.20 1.33
C ILE A 330 -3.98 16.06 0.49
N VAL A 331 -2.66 15.87 0.51
CA VAL A 331 -1.97 14.84 -0.27
C VAL A 331 -1.52 13.72 0.68
N TYR A 332 -1.76 12.49 0.25
CA TYR A 332 -1.36 11.28 0.95
C TYR A 332 -0.38 10.54 0.05
N GLY A 333 0.79 10.21 0.57
CA GLY A 333 1.79 9.54 -0.25
C GLY A 333 3.08 9.32 0.51
N GLY A 334 4.14 8.94 -0.20
CA GLY A 334 5.45 8.90 0.45
C GLY A 334 6.60 9.19 -0.48
N ILE A 335 7.72 9.49 0.15
CA ILE A 335 8.86 10.13 -0.49
C ILE A 335 9.91 9.06 -0.70
N GLY A 336 10.19 8.75 -1.97
CA GLY A 336 11.26 7.80 -2.32
C GLY A 336 12.66 8.40 -2.17
N GLU A 337 13.69 7.65 -2.57
CA GLU A 337 15.08 8.14 -2.56
C GLU A 337 15.29 9.39 -3.43
N LYS A 338 14.47 9.54 -4.48
CA LYS A 338 14.51 10.69 -5.40
C LYS A 338 14.01 12.00 -4.76
N GLY A 339 13.27 11.94 -3.65
CA GLY A 339 12.75 13.13 -2.96
C GLY A 339 11.38 13.63 -3.43
N THR A 340 10.85 13.08 -4.52
CA THR A 340 9.47 13.33 -4.97
C THR A 340 8.46 12.57 -4.11
N LEU A 341 7.34 13.23 -3.79
CA LEU A 341 6.20 12.63 -3.08
C LEU A 341 5.33 11.83 -4.06
N ASN A 342 5.32 10.51 -3.92
CA ASN A 342 4.52 9.60 -4.73
C ASN A 342 3.08 9.59 -4.20
N VAL A 343 2.14 10.16 -4.95
CA VAL A 343 0.75 10.33 -4.50
C VAL A 343 0.01 8.98 -4.54
N GLU A 344 -0.62 8.62 -3.42
CA GLU A 344 -1.46 7.43 -3.27
C GLU A 344 -2.96 7.78 -3.30
N LYS A 345 -3.33 8.93 -2.75
CA LYS A 345 -4.66 9.52 -2.79
C LYS A 345 -4.57 11.00 -2.42
N LEU A 346 -5.63 11.76 -2.67
CA LEU A 346 -5.70 13.16 -2.29
C LEU A 346 -7.12 13.58 -1.96
N LYS A 347 -7.24 14.71 -1.27
CA LYS A 347 -8.50 15.41 -1.04
C LYS A 347 -8.39 16.83 -1.53
N ILE A 348 -9.28 17.24 -2.44
CA ILE A 348 -9.40 18.63 -2.88
C ILE A 348 -10.28 19.38 -1.86
N LEU A 349 -9.71 20.39 -1.21
CA LEU A 349 -10.41 21.24 -0.24
C LEU A 349 -11.04 22.46 -0.93
N GLU A 350 -10.25 23.13 -1.75
CA GLU A 350 -10.64 24.35 -2.47
C GLU A 350 -10.08 24.34 -3.88
N LEU A 351 -10.89 24.81 -4.83
CA LEU A 351 -10.52 24.97 -6.24
C LEU A 351 -10.34 26.47 -6.52
N ALA A 352 -9.18 26.85 -7.02
CA ALA A 352 -8.92 28.21 -7.48
C ALA A 352 -9.75 28.55 -8.73
N HIS A 353 -10.17 29.80 -8.85
CA HIS A 353 -10.83 30.29 -10.05
C HIS A 353 -9.80 30.46 -11.17
N VAL A 354 -10.00 29.76 -12.29
CA VAL A 354 -9.14 29.86 -13.47
C VAL A 354 -9.86 30.67 -14.54
N TYR A 355 -9.20 31.68 -15.10
CA TYR A 355 -9.78 32.55 -16.12
C TYR A 355 -9.06 32.41 -17.45
N LYS A 356 -9.81 32.42 -18.56
CA LYS A 356 -9.28 32.57 -19.91
C LYS A 356 -9.63 33.95 -20.43
N THR A 357 -8.65 34.62 -21.03
CA THR A 357 -8.91 35.86 -21.76
C THR A 357 -9.35 35.55 -23.19
N LEU A 358 -10.53 36.02 -23.56
CA LEU A 358 -11.08 35.91 -24.92
C LEU A 358 -11.21 37.30 -25.54
N ASN A 359 -10.98 37.40 -26.85
CA ASN A 359 -11.25 38.65 -27.57
C ASN A 359 -12.72 39.04 -27.41
N PRO A 360 -13.08 40.33 -27.31
CA PRO A 360 -14.44 40.77 -27.02
C PRO A 360 -15.48 40.22 -28.02
N MET A 361 -16.71 40.09 -27.55
CA MET A 361 -17.84 39.70 -28.40
C MET A 361 -18.39 40.90 -29.16
N CYS A 362 -18.58 40.77 -30.47
CA CYS A 362 -19.29 41.79 -31.24
C CYS A 362 -20.79 41.66 -30.98
N GLU A 363 -21.55 42.76 -31.03
CA GLU A 363 -23.02 42.78 -30.95
C GLU A 363 -23.71 41.77 -31.88
N CYS A 364 -23.08 41.41 -33.00
CA CYS A 364 -23.60 40.39 -33.92
C CYS A 364 -23.30 38.94 -33.50
N GLY A 365 -22.87 38.72 -32.25
CA GLY A 365 -22.62 37.43 -31.61
C GLY A 365 -21.29 36.75 -31.94
N LYS A 366 -20.51 37.28 -32.91
CA LYS A 366 -19.19 36.71 -33.24
C LYS A 366 -18.07 37.33 -32.39
N ARG A 367 -17.16 36.47 -31.93
CA ARG A 367 -15.88 36.90 -31.31
C ARG A 367 -15.06 37.71 -32.31
N MET A 368 -14.57 38.87 -31.87
CA MET A 368 -13.75 39.75 -32.70
C MET A 368 -12.32 39.19 -32.84
N LYS A 369 -11.60 39.57 -33.89
CA LYS A 369 -10.18 39.23 -34.11
C LYS A 369 -9.29 40.44 -33.80
N SER A 370 -8.04 40.21 -33.41
CA SER A 370 -7.06 41.30 -33.27
C SER A 370 -6.88 42.03 -34.61
N ALA A 371 -6.86 43.36 -34.57
CA ALA A 371 -6.62 44.22 -35.73
C ALA A 371 -5.14 44.63 -35.90
N GLY A 372 -4.23 44.02 -35.11
CA GLY A 372 -2.81 44.35 -35.02
C GLY A 372 -2.46 45.00 -33.67
N SER A 373 -1.15 45.10 -33.35
CA SER A 373 -0.68 45.75 -32.12
C SER A 373 -1.26 47.16 -32.00
N ASP A 374 -1.86 47.45 -30.86
CA ASP A 374 -2.51 48.73 -30.50
C ASP A 374 -3.62 49.22 -31.45
N LYS A 375 -4.16 48.34 -32.30
CA LYS A 375 -5.25 48.65 -33.26
C LYS A 375 -6.62 48.14 -32.81
N GLY A 376 -6.70 47.56 -31.61
CA GLY A 376 -7.93 46.99 -31.05
C GLY A 376 -8.41 45.73 -31.77
N TYR A 377 -9.72 45.56 -31.88
CA TYR A 377 -10.35 44.37 -32.42
C TYR A 377 -11.26 44.68 -33.62
N LYS A 378 -11.35 43.77 -34.58
CA LYS A 378 -12.25 43.86 -35.74
C LYS A 378 -13.15 42.64 -35.83
N CYS A 379 -14.45 42.86 -36.01
CA CYS A 379 -15.39 41.76 -36.23
C CYS A 379 -15.22 41.19 -37.65
N PRO A 380 -14.99 39.88 -37.80
CA PRO A 380 -14.83 39.26 -39.13
C PRO A 380 -16.13 39.22 -39.94
N LYS A 381 -17.31 39.25 -39.30
CA LYS A 381 -18.62 39.23 -39.99
C LYS A 381 -19.12 40.64 -40.31
N CYS A 382 -18.98 41.55 -39.34
CA CYS A 382 -19.70 42.83 -39.32
C CYS A 382 -18.79 44.01 -39.65
N GLY A 383 -17.46 43.79 -39.75
CA GLY A 383 -16.47 44.82 -40.07
C GLY A 383 -16.21 45.87 -38.98
N LYS A 384 -17.13 46.00 -38.00
CA LYS A 384 -17.02 46.90 -36.84
C LYS A 384 -15.67 46.74 -36.14
N LYS A 385 -15.08 47.88 -35.77
CA LYS A 385 -13.81 47.97 -35.03
C LYS A 385 -14.08 48.48 -33.63
N LEU A 386 -13.43 47.86 -32.66
CA LEU A 386 -13.45 48.24 -31.25
C LEU A 386 -12.01 48.61 -30.87
N ARG A 387 -11.70 49.90 -30.79
CA ARG A 387 -10.33 50.40 -30.62
C ARG A 387 -9.82 50.28 -29.18
N ASP A 388 -10.73 50.40 -28.23
CA ASP A 388 -10.58 50.41 -26.78
C ASP A 388 -11.07 49.12 -26.11
N GLY A 389 -11.35 48.08 -26.89
CA GLY A 389 -11.85 46.82 -26.37
C GLY A 389 -10.86 46.18 -25.40
N SER A 390 -11.33 45.77 -24.23
CA SER A 390 -10.61 44.84 -23.36
C SER A 390 -10.92 43.40 -23.77
N LYS A 391 -10.05 42.47 -23.39
CA LYS A 391 -10.38 41.05 -23.49
C LYS A 391 -11.38 40.71 -22.40
N ASP A 392 -12.38 39.91 -22.72
CA ASP A 392 -13.30 39.37 -21.74
C ASP A 392 -12.56 38.31 -20.92
N MET A 393 -12.64 38.41 -19.58
CA MET A 393 -12.22 37.34 -18.69
C MET A 393 -13.39 36.40 -18.48
N VAL A 394 -13.24 35.16 -18.94
CA VAL A 394 -14.25 34.13 -18.76
C VAL A 394 -13.69 33.06 -17.84
N GLU A 395 -14.40 32.78 -16.76
CA GLU A 395 -14.06 31.70 -15.86
C GLU A 395 -14.17 30.35 -16.57
N ILE A 396 -13.13 29.52 -16.43
CA ILE A 396 -13.09 28.16 -16.96
C ILE A 396 -13.62 27.23 -15.88
N GLN A 397 -14.74 26.56 -16.19
CA GLN A 397 -15.20 25.42 -15.40
C GLN A 397 -14.26 24.24 -15.68
N ARG A 398 -13.63 23.72 -14.62
CA ARG A 398 -12.72 22.56 -14.68
C ARG A 398 -13.48 21.28 -14.40
N ASN A 399 -13.01 20.17 -14.96
CA ASN A 399 -13.68 18.86 -14.84
C ASN A 399 -13.27 18.11 -13.55
N ILE A 400 -13.20 18.83 -12.43
CA ILE A 400 -12.86 18.29 -11.11
C ILE A 400 -13.72 18.96 -10.05
N GLU A 401 -14.08 18.20 -9.02
CA GLU A 401 -14.87 18.66 -7.89
C GLU A 401 -14.11 18.53 -6.57
N LYS A 402 -14.57 19.24 -5.53
CA LYS A 402 -14.05 19.05 -4.18
C LYS A 402 -14.36 17.64 -3.69
N GLY A 403 -13.45 17.04 -2.93
CA GLY A 403 -13.64 15.67 -2.44
C GLY A 403 -12.39 14.82 -2.52
N PHE A 404 -12.56 13.53 -2.23
CA PHE A 404 -11.47 12.55 -2.26
C PHE A 404 -11.32 11.91 -3.64
N TYR A 405 -10.07 11.69 -4.02
CA TYR A 405 -9.67 10.93 -5.20
C TYR A 405 -8.57 9.96 -4.81
N GLU A 406 -8.59 8.75 -5.36
CA GLU A 406 -7.58 7.72 -5.12
C GLU A 406 -7.09 7.11 -6.42
N VAL A 407 -5.91 6.49 -6.35
CA VAL A 407 -5.41 5.66 -7.46
C VAL A 407 -6.29 4.42 -7.66
N PRO A 408 -6.35 3.88 -8.89
CA PRO A 408 -7.15 2.70 -9.17
C PRO A 408 -6.54 1.43 -8.53
N PRO A 409 -7.31 0.33 -8.38
CA PRO A 409 -6.82 -0.86 -7.68
C PRO A 409 -5.55 -1.49 -8.23
N SER A 410 -5.29 -1.42 -9.55
CA SER A 410 -4.03 -1.90 -10.12
C SER A 410 -2.79 -1.15 -9.63
N ALA A 411 -2.96 0.10 -9.21
CA ALA A 411 -1.89 0.97 -8.73
C ALA A 411 -1.82 1.08 -7.21
N ARG A 412 -2.79 0.48 -6.49
CA ARG A 412 -2.89 0.66 -5.04
C ARG A 412 -1.77 -0.09 -4.31
N ARG A 413 -1.07 0.62 -3.42
CA ARG A 413 -0.05 0.01 -2.56
C ARG A 413 -0.74 -0.73 -1.41
N HIS A 414 -0.08 -1.76 -0.90
CA HIS A 414 -0.66 -2.65 0.11
C HIS A 414 -1.21 -1.95 1.38
N LEU A 415 -0.60 -0.86 1.82
CA LEU A 415 -1.02 -0.15 3.04
C LEU A 415 -2.05 0.95 2.78
N SER A 416 -2.21 1.41 1.53
CA SER A 416 -3.09 2.53 1.17
C SER A 416 -4.56 2.14 1.38
N LYS A 417 -5.25 2.81 2.31
CA LYS A 417 -6.66 2.61 2.61
C LYS A 417 -7.57 3.08 1.46
N PRO A 418 -8.36 2.23 0.80
CA PRO A 418 -9.19 2.66 -0.30
C PRO A 418 -10.38 3.49 0.20
N LEU A 419 -10.93 4.36 -0.66
CA LEU A 419 -12.00 5.29 -0.26
C LEU A 419 -13.25 4.55 0.21
N VAL A 420 -13.54 3.37 -0.35
CA VAL A 420 -14.63 2.49 0.09
C VAL A 420 -14.57 2.15 1.59
N ARG A 421 -13.37 2.14 2.20
CA ARG A 421 -13.18 1.90 3.63
C ARG A 421 -13.11 3.17 4.48
N MET A 422 -12.95 4.34 3.84
CA MET A 422 -12.98 5.63 4.53
C MET A 422 -14.43 6.10 4.72
N LEU A 423 -15.25 5.95 3.68
CA LEU A 423 -16.64 6.40 3.65
C LEU A 423 -17.58 5.61 4.57
N LYS A 424 -17.22 4.37 4.95
CA LYS A 424 -17.97 3.58 5.96
C LYS A 424 -17.87 4.16 7.38
N ASN A 425 -16.87 5.00 7.64
CA ASN A 425 -16.61 5.61 8.96
C ASN A 425 -16.94 7.11 8.99
N SER A 426 -17.65 7.62 7.98
CA SER A 426 -18.01 9.04 7.82
C SER A 426 -19.44 9.32 8.26
#